data_AF-A0A7W2YKT7-F1
#
_entry.id   AF-A0A7W2YKT7-F1
#
_cell.length_a   1.000
_cell.length_b   1.000
_cell.length_c   1.000
_cell.angle_alpha   90.00
_cell.angle_beta   90.00
_cell.angle_gamma   90.00
#
_symmetry.space_group_name_H-M   'P 1'
#
loop_
_entity.id
_entity.type
_entity.pdbx_description
1 polymer ?
#
loop_
_entity_poly.entity_id
_entity_poly.type
_entity_poly.pdbx_seq_one_letter_code
_entity_poly.pdbx_strand_id
1 'polypeptide(L)'
;MQQEVDKEITAFTTGSYWQATEFRLNFTLFMLMFTLPFAFTMLLPIFILGYWLVSSGIMQNYHQHANAFKIMAYVGVGLGAILEVSGLLVAQHPAAIEIMVLQGVGEALFFIGQFVMTVGYFGLVMRLLTHEKWQKRLAVFAPMGRMALTNYIMHSIVLTSIFYGYAGGYFGEISRAPQMLLVLAIIIFQLLFSRWWLSSYAFGPLEWLWRCLSYKKLQPMRIK
;
A
#
# COMPACT_ATOMS: atom_id res chain seq x y z
N MET A 1 -6.69 0.02 -28.13
CA MET A 1 -6.60 -0.94 -27.01
C MET A 1 -5.58 -2.02 -27.31
N GLN A 2 -5.75 -2.85 -28.36
CA GLN A 2 -4.79 -3.93 -28.67
C GLN A 2 -3.34 -3.46 -28.88
N GLN A 3 -3.11 -2.39 -29.65
CA GLN A 3 -1.77 -1.84 -29.87
C GLN A 3 -1.06 -1.34 -28.60
N GLU A 4 -1.80 -0.86 -27.61
CA GLU A 4 -1.21 -0.41 -26.33
C GLU A 4 -0.85 -1.60 -25.45
N VAL A 5 -1.67 -2.66 -25.47
CA VAL A 5 -1.38 -3.92 -24.80
C VAL A 5 -0.13 -4.57 -25.41
N ASP A 6 0.01 -4.56 -26.74
CA ASP A 6 1.19 -5.13 -27.41
C ASP A 6 2.48 -4.35 -27.08
N LYS A 7 2.39 -3.02 -26.97
CA LYS A 7 3.51 -2.17 -26.49
C LYS A 7 3.86 -2.46 -25.04
N GLU A 8 2.87 -2.62 -24.16
CA GLU A 8 3.07 -2.97 -22.75
C GLU A 8 3.78 -4.32 -22.61
N ILE A 9 3.26 -5.34 -23.29
CA ILE A 9 3.84 -6.68 -23.29
C ILE A 9 5.28 -6.61 -23.78
N THR A 10 5.53 -5.96 -24.92
CA THR A 10 6.89 -5.85 -25.48
C THR A 10 7.84 -5.12 -24.52
N ALA A 11 7.40 -4.03 -23.91
CA ALA A 11 8.21 -3.23 -22.99
C ALA A 11 8.57 -4.00 -21.70
N PHE A 12 7.67 -4.84 -21.20
CA PHE A 12 7.88 -5.58 -19.95
C PHE A 12 8.38 -7.02 -20.10
N THR A 13 8.30 -7.66 -21.27
CA THR A 13 8.80 -9.04 -21.48
C THR A 13 10.16 -9.09 -22.17
N THR A 14 10.36 -8.32 -23.23
CA THR A 14 11.59 -8.33 -24.05
C THR A 14 12.34 -7.01 -24.03
N GLY A 15 11.73 -5.96 -23.48
CA GLY A 15 12.28 -4.62 -23.46
C GLY A 15 13.48 -4.46 -22.52
N SER A 16 14.37 -3.55 -22.90
CA SER A 16 15.42 -3.03 -22.03
C SER A 16 14.84 -2.19 -20.88
N TYR A 17 15.66 -1.93 -19.86
CA TYR A 17 15.29 -1.03 -18.75
C TYR A 17 14.76 0.33 -19.25
N TRP A 18 15.37 0.89 -20.29
CA TRP A 18 14.98 2.17 -20.85
C TRP A 18 13.63 2.11 -21.56
N GLN A 19 13.35 1.07 -22.32
CA GLN A 19 12.06 0.88 -22.98
C GLN A 19 10.93 0.72 -21.95
N ALA A 20 11.15 -0.07 -20.90
CA ALA A 20 10.19 -0.19 -19.79
C ALA A 20 9.98 1.16 -19.07
N THR A 21 11.05 1.94 -18.89
CA THR A 21 10.99 3.26 -18.24
C THR A 21 10.25 4.28 -19.10
N GLU A 22 10.53 4.34 -20.40
CA GLU A 22 9.86 5.22 -21.35
C GLU A 22 8.35 4.94 -21.41
N PHE A 23 7.98 3.66 -21.50
CA PHE A 23 6.58 3.24 -21.47
C PHE A 23 5.87 3.73 -20.20
N ARG A 24 6.49 3.50 -19.02
CA ARG A 24 5.94 3.96 -17.74
C ARG A 24 5.90 5.46 -17.61
N LEU A 25 6.87 6.19 -18.15
CA LEU A 25 6.93 7.65 -18.07
C LEU A 25 5.78 8.29 -18.85
N ASN A 26 5.49 7.80 -20.06
CA ASN A 26 4.35 8.26 -20.85
C ASN A 26 3.02 8.02 -20.13
N PHE A 27 2.85 6.83 -19.56
CA PHE A 27 1.68 6.51 -18.73
C PHE A 27 1.59 7.42 -17.49
N THR A 28 2.72 7.66 -16.82
CA THR A 28 2.78 8.48 -15.61
C THR A 28 2.46 9.95 -15.90
N LEU A 29 2.94 10.51 -17.01
CA LEU A 29 2.62 11.87 -17.43
C LEU A 29 1.12 12.06 -17.69
N PHE A 30 0.47 11.05 -18.29
CA PHE A 30 -0.98 11.05 -18.41
C PHE A 30 -1.65 11.02 -17.03
N MET A 31 -1.26 10.12 -16.13
CA MET A 31 -1.84 10.01 -14.79
C MET A 31 -1.57 11.25 -13.90
N LEU A 32 -0.48 11.97 -14.14
CA LEU A 32 -0.11 13.19 -13.43
C LEU A 32 -1.17 14.28 -13.55
N MET A 33 -1.88 14.38 -14.68
CA MET A 33 -2.95 15.38 -14.84
C MET A 33 -4.12 15.16 -13.87
N PHE A 34 -4.37 13.91 -13.47
CA PHE A 34 -5.40 13.54 -12.50
C PHE A 34 -4.87 13.46 -11.07
N THR A 35 -3.55 13.52 -10.89
CA THR A 35 -2.91 13.33 -9.58
C THR A 35 -3.21 14.47 -8.62
N LEU A 36 -3.25 15.72 -9.08
CA LEU A 36 -3.53 16.87 -8.20
C LEU A 36 -4.95 16.81 -7.61
N PRO A 37 -6.03 16.68 -8.41
CA PRO A 37 -7.37 16.50 -7.85
C PRO A 37 -7.45 15.32 -6.89
N PHE A 38 -6.85 14.17 -7.23
CA PHE A 38 -6.83 13.00 -6.36
C PHE A 38 -6.08 13.26 -5.05
N ALA A 39 -4.91 13.89 -5.11
CA ALA A 39 -4.11 14.20 -3.93
C ALA A 39 -4.83 15.15 -2.98
N PHE A 40 -5.48 16.19 -3.49
CA PHE A 40 -6.17 17.17 -2.65
C PHE A 40 -7.52 16.69 -2.13
N THR A 41 -8.27 15.91 -2.91
CA THR A 41 -9.61 15.46 -2.52
C THR A 41 -9.62 14.13 -1.77
N MET A 42 -8.60 13.28 -1.96
CA MET A 42 -8.52 11.95 -1.33
C MET A 42 -7.36 11.85 -0.34
N LEU A 43 -6.12 12.10 -0.79
CA LEU A 43 -4.95 11.87 0.09
C LEU A 43 -4.90 12.87 1.24
N LEU A 44 -5.04 14.17 0.95
CA LEU A 44 -4.92 15.22 1.95
C LEU A 44 -5.92 15.05 3.11
N PRO A 45 -7.23 14.78 2.89
CA PRO A 45 -8.16 14.50 3.98
C PRO A 45 -7.75 13.32 4.86
N ILE A 46 -7.23 12.23 4.28
CA ILE A 46 -6.76 11.06 5.03
C ILE A 46 -5.53 11.42 5.87
N PHE A 47 -4.60 12.20 5.31
CA PHE A 47 -3.44 12.70 6.06
C PHE A 47 -3.86 13.61 7.21
N ILE A 48 -4.82 14.51 6.99
CA ILE A 48 -5.38 15.39 8.03
C ILE A 48 -6.07 14.55 9.11
N LEU A 49 -6.85 13.54 8.74
CA LEU A 49 -7.49 12.62 9.68
C LEU A 49 -6.45 11.87 10.53
N GLY A 50 -5.40 11.35 9.89
CA GLY A 50 -4.29 10.70 10.59
C GLY A 50 -3.57 11.65 11.55
N TYR A 51 -3.31 12.89 11.12
CA TYR A 51 -2.73 13.93 11.97
C TYR A 51 -3.64 14.24 13.16
N TRP A 52 -4.95 14.40 12.94
CA TRP A 52 -5.94 14.64 13.99
C TRP A 52 -5.99 13.50 15.01
N LEU A 53 -5.96 12.23 14.58
CA LEU A 53 -5.92 11.09 15.50
C LEU A 53 -4.69 11.12 16.43
N VAL A 54 -3.55 11.56 15.92
CA VAL A 54 -2.31 11.67 16.71
C VAL A 54 -2.30 12.92 17.59
N SER A 55 -2.73 14.08 17.07
CA SER A 55 -2.69 15.35 17.79
C SER A 55 -3.78 15.47 18.86
N SER A 56 -4.91 14.77 18.70
CA SER A 56 -5.99 14.69 19.70
C SER A 56 -5.66 13.85 20.93
N GLY A 57 -4.53 13.12 20.93
CA GLY A 57 -4.18 12.24 22.05
C GLY A 57 -4.80 10.84 21.99
N ILE A 58 -5.67 10.56 21.00
CA ILE A 58 -6.37 9.27 20.86
C ILE A 58 -5.38 8.13 20.70
N MET A 59 -4.34 8.31 19.87
CA MET A 59 -3.34 7.27 19.61
C MET A 59 -2.42 7.02 20.80
N GLN A 60 -2.17 8.03 21.64
CA GLN A 60 -1.38 7.92 22.86
C GLN A 60 -2.19 7.22 23.96
N ASN A 61 -3.50 7.50 24.04
CA ASN A 61 -4.44 6.93 25.02
C ASN A 61 -5.33 5.83 24.42
N TYR A 62 -4.82 5.08 23.44
CA TYR A 62 -5.63 4.15 22.64
C TYR A 62 -6.36 3.07 23.45
N HIS A 63 -5.87 2.71 24.63
CA HIS A 63 -6.58 1.82 25.56
C HIS A 63 -7.92 2.40 26.04
N GLN A 64 -8.04 3.71 26.23
CA GLN A 64 -9.27 4.38 26.69
C GLN A 64 -10.34 4.39 25.58
N HIS A 65 -9.92 4.36 24.31
CA HIS A 65 -10.79 4.35 23.15
C HIS A 65 -11.05 2.96 22.57
N ALA A 66 -10.78 1.89 23.34
CA ALA A 66 -10.91 0.50 22.91
C ALA A 66 -12.29 0.16 22.32
N ASN A 67 -13.37 0.70 22.89
CA ASN A 67 -14.73 0.48 22.40
C ASN A 67 -14.98 1.16 21.05
N ALA A 68 -14.42 2.36 20.84
CA ALA A 68 -14.53 3.05 19.55
C ALA A 68 -13.83 2.24 18.46
N PHE A 69 -12.61 1.75 18.72
CA PHE A 69 -11.89 0.88 17.78
C PHE A 69 -12.61 -0.44 17.53
N LYS A 70 -13.26 -1.02 18.55
CA LYS A 70 -14.11 -2.20 18.40
C LYS A 70 -15.29 -1.93 17.45
N ILE A 71 -15.98 -0.80 17.62
CA ILE A 71 -17.10 -0.42 16.74
C ILE A 71 -16.59 -0.18 15.32
N MET A 72 -15.50 0.57 15.16
CA MET A 72 -14.85 0.77 13.85
C MET A 72 -14.51 -0.56 13.19
N ALA A 73 -13.95 -1.53 13.94
CA ALA A 73 -13.61 -2.84 13.42
C ALA A 73 -14.85 -3.58 12.88
N TYR A 74 -15.88 -3.77 13.70
CA TYR A 74 -17.04 -4.57 13.30
C TYR A 74 -17.93 -3.86 12.27
N VAL A 75 -18.20 -2.57 12.46
CA VAL A 75 -19.01 -1.79 11.51
C VAL A 75 -18.23 -1.57 10.23
N GLY A 76 -16.95 -1.18 10.32
CA GLY A 76 -16.12 -0.93 9.14
C GLY A 76 -15.90 -2.19 8.29
N VAL A 77 -15.57 -3.33 8.91
CA VAL A 77 -15.44 -4.59 8.16
C VAL A 77 -16.79 -5.08 7.64
N GLY A 78 -17.84 -5.06 8.48
CA GLY A 78 -19.16 -5.55 8.08
C GLY A 78 -19.80 -4.70 6.97
N LEU A 79 -19.93 -3.40 7.21
CA LEU A 79 -20.50 -2.47 6.22
C LEU A 79 -19.59 -2.32 5.01
N GLY A 80 -18.26 -2.25 5.20
CA GLY A 80 -17.30 -2.18 4.12
C GLY A 80 -17.40 -3.39 3.19
N ALA A 81 -17.47 -4.61 3.75
CA ALA A 81 -17.65 -5.83 2.95
C ALA A 81 -18.96 -5.82 2.17
N ILE A 82 -20.06 -5.38 2.80
CA ILE A 82 -21.36 -5.28 2.12
C ILE A 82 -21.28 -4.30 0.96
N LEU A 83 -20.70 -3.11 1.16
CA LEU A 83 -20.57 -2.08 0.13
C LEU A 83 -19.64 -2.52 -1.01
N GLU A 84 -18.48 -3.11 -0.69
CA GLU A 84 -17.54 -3.61 -1.70
C GLU A 84 -18.12 -4.76 -2.51
N VAL A 85 -18.70 -5.78 -1.86
CA VAL A 85 -19.28 -6.94 -2.56
C VAL A 85 -20.47 -6.50 -3.39
N SER A 86 -21.38 -5.68 -2.85
CA SER A 86 -22.53 -5.19 -3.62
C SER A 86 -22.10 -4.27 -4.77
N GLY A 87 -21.17 -3.34 -4.53
CA GLY A 87 -20.60 -2.47 -5.56
C GLY A 87 -19.94 -3.26 -6.68
N LEU A 88 -19.15 -4.29 -6.34
CA LEU A 88 -18.54 -5.19 -7.31
C LEU A 88 -19.59 -5.96 -8.11
N LEU A 89 -20.59 -6.54 -7.45
CA LEU A 89 -21.66 -7.29 -8.11
C LEU A 89 -22.47 -6.41 -9.06
N VAL A 90 -22.70 -5.15 -8.71
CA VAL A 90 -23.38 -4.17 -9.57
C VAL A 90 -22.48 -3.77 -10.74
N ALA A 91 -21.23 -3.37 -10.47
CA ALA A 91 -20.30 -2.89 -11.50
C ALA A 91 -19.93 -3.96 -12.53
N GLN A 92 -19.89 -5.23 -12.11
CA GLN A 92 -19.58 -6.36 -12.99
C GLN A 92 -20.83 -7.00 -13.61
N HIS A 93 -22.03 -6.51 -13.29
CA HIS A 93 -23.25 -7.03 -13.89
C HIS A 93 -23.30 -6.68 -15.39
N PRO A 94 -23.70 -7.59 -16.30
CA PRO A 94 -23.74 -7.29 -17.74
C PRO A 94 -24.55 -6.04 -18.08
N ALA A 95 -25.63 -5.76 -17.35
CA ALA A 95 -26.44 -4.56 -17.54
C ALA A 95 -25.71 -3.25 -17.19
N ALA A 96 -24.69 -3.29 -16.32
CA ALA A 96 -23.90 -2.10 -15.98
C ALA A 96 -23.00 -1.65 -17.14
N ILE A 97 -22.61 -2.58 -18.03
CA ILE A 97 -21.84 -2.26 -19.24
C ILE A 97 -22.62 -1.30 -20.15
N GLU A 98 -23.93 -1.49 -20.23
CA GLU A 98 -24.82 -0.70 -21.11
C GLU A 98 -25.40 0.54 -20.40
N ILE A 99 -25.44 0.55 -19.06
CA ILE A 99 -26.10 1.60 -18.27
C ILE A 99 -25.07 2.33 -17.41
N MET A 100 -24.59 3.48 -17.91
CA MET A 100 -23.60 4.32 -17.24
C MET A 100 -23.93 4.64 -15.78
N VAL A 101 -25.20 4.92 -15.46
CA VAL A 101 -25.62 5.22 -14.07
C VAL A 101 -25.44 4.00 -13.17
N LEU A 102 -25.75 2.80 -13.69
CA LEU A 102 -25.61 1.56 -12.92
C LEU A 102 -24.14 1.24 -12.68
N GLN A 103 -23.28 1.43 -13.69
CA GLN A 103 -21.83 1.33 -13.55
C GLN A 103 -21.31 2.33 -12.49
N GLY A 104 -21.69 3.60 -12.60
CA GLY A 104 -21.26 4.65 -11.67
C GLY A 104 -21.69 4.38 -10.22
N VAL A 105 -22.90 3.85 -10.01
CA VAL A 105 -23.36 3.43 -8.68
C VAL A 105 -22.52 2.26 -8.16
N GLY A 106 -22.26 1.25 -8.98
CA GLY A 106 -21.42 0.10 -8.60
C GLY A 106 -20.01 0.52 -8.20
N GLU A 107 -19.37 1.35 -9.03
CA GLU A 107 -18.03 1.89 -8.77
C GLU A 107 -18.00 2.78 -7.52
N ALA A 108 -19.01 3.65 -7.33
CA ALA A 108 -19.10 4.50 -6.15
C ALA A 108 -19.28 3.69 -4.85
N LEU A 109 -20.15 2.67 -4.87
CA LEU A 109 -20.33 1.76 -3.73
C LEU A 109 -19.03 1.01 -3.42
N PHE A 110 -18.35 0.48 -4.45
CA PHE A 110 -17.08 -0.20 -4.30
C PHE A 110 -16.02 0.73 -3.69
N PHE A 111 -15.90 1.95 -4.21
CA PHE A 111 -14.92 2.93 -3.76
C PHE A 111 -15.19 3.41 -2.33
N ILE A 112 -16.44 3.74 -1.98
CA ILE A 112 -16.82 4.08 -0.59
C ILE A 112 -16.57 2.89 0.34
N GLY A 113 -16.89 1.69 -0.13
CA GLY A 113 -16.61 0.43 0.56
C GLY A 113 -15.15 0.31 0.99
N GLN A 114 -14.19 0.65 0.11
CA GLN A 114 -12.75 0.62 0.41
C GLN A 114 -12.36 1.51 1.59
N PHE A 115 -12.92 2.71 1.70
CA PHE A 115 -12.65 3.60 2.84
C PHE A 115 -13.25 3.05 4.14
N VAL A 116 -14.49 2.56 4.08
CA VAL A 116 -15.17 1.97 5.24
C VAL A 116 -14.44 0.71 5.71
N MET A 117 -13.99 -0.13 4.78
CA MET A 117 -13.17 -1.31 5.06
C MET A 117 -11.82 -0.93 5.67
N THR A 118 -11.17 0.13 5.17
CA THR A 118 -9.91 0.66 5.73
C THR A 118 -10.09 1.11 7.18
N VAL A 119 -11.20 1.79 7.49
CA VAL A 119 -11.58 2.14 8.88
C VAL A 119 -11.77 0.86 9.72
N GLY A 120 -12.36 -0.18 9.13
CA GLY A 120 -12.48 -1.51 9.71
C GLY A 120 -11.14 -2.13 10.07
N TYR A 121 -10.21 -2.21 9.12
CA TYR A 121 -8.86 -2.74 9.34
C TYR A 121 -8.08 -1.93 10.37
N PHE A 122 -8.17 -0.61 10.33
CA PHE A 122 -7.56 0.26 11.32
C PHE A 122 -8.14 0.00 12.73
N GLY A 123 -9.47 -0.03 12.86
CA GLY A 123 -10.14 -0.35 14.12
C GLY A 123 -9.76 -1.74 14.65
N LEU A 124 -9.64 -2.73 13.77
CA LEU A 124 -9.24 -4.09 14.13
C LEU A 124 -7.82 -4.11 14.70
N VAL A 125 -6.86 -3.52 13.99
CA VAL A 125 -5.46 -3.45 14.45
C VAL A 125 -5.36 -2.69 15.77
N MET A 126 -5.99 -1.52 15.87
CA MET A 126 -5.98 -0.72 17.11
C MET A 126 -6.62 -1.48 18.27
N ARG A 127 -7.73 -2.17 18.04
CA ARG A 127 -8.37 -3.00 19.07
C ARG A 127 -7.45 -4.14 19.50
N LEU A 128 -6.78 -4.82 18.56
CA LEU A 128 -5.82 -5.87 18.90
C LEU A 128 -4.67 -5.31 19.74
N LEU A 129 -4.14 -4.13 19.40
CA LEU A 129 -3.06 -3.49 20.15
C LEU A 129 -3.43 -3.17 21.60
N THR A 130 -4.71 -3.02 21.94
CA THR A 130 -5.13 -2.84 23.35
C THR A 130 -4.88 -4.07 24.23
N HIS A 131 -4.54 -5.22 23.64
CA HIS A 131 -4.22 -6.45 24.35
C HIS A 131 -2.71 -6.76 24.27
N GLU A 132 -2.05 -6.91 25.42
CA GLU A 132 -0.59 -7.11 25.53
C GLU A 132 -0.07 -8.28 24.68
N LYS A 133 -0.80 -9.40 24.65
CA LYS A 133 -0.46 -10.58 23.83
C LYS A 133 -0.33 -10.22 22.34
N TRP A 134 -1.26 -9.42 21.83
CA TRP A 134 -1.29 -9.01 20.43
C TRP A 134 -0.31 -7.88 20.15
N GLN A 135 -0.09 -6.98 21.09
CA GLN A 135 0.99 -5.99 21.01
C GLN A 135 2.34 -6.67 20.80
N LYS A 136 2.67 -7.71 21.59
CA LYS A 136 3.92 -8.48 21.42
C LYS A 136 4.01 -9.18 20.07
N ARG A 137 2.90 -9.75 19.57
CA ARG A 137 2.84 -10.41 18.26
C ARG A 137 3.01 -9.42 17.10
N LEU A 138 2.36 -8.26 17.17
CA LEU A 138 2.42 -7.24 16.11
C LEU A 138 3.72 -6.43 16.15
N ALA A 139 4.36 -6.31 17.31
CA ALA A 139 5.69 -5.70 17.45
C ALA A 139 6.75 -6.38 16.58
N VAL A 140 6.51 -7.63 16.14
CA VAL A 140 7.37 -8.35 15.19
C VAL A 140 7.59 -7.56 13.90
N PHE A 141 6.57 -6.82 13.44
CA PHE A 141 6.56 -6.02 12.22
C PHE A 141 7.09 -4.60 12.41
N ALA A 142 7.32 -4.14 13.64
CA ALA A 142 7.76 -2.77 13.92
C ALA A 142 9.07 -2.39 13.19
N PRO A 143 10.09 -3.26 13.08
CA PRO A 143 11.29 -2.96 12.29
C PRO A 143 11.00 -2.71 10.81
N MET A 144 10.10 -3.52 10.21
CA MET A 144 9.68 -3.35 8.82
C MET A 144 8.97 -2.01 8.60
N GLY A 145 8.11 -1.59 9.54
CA GLY A 145 7.45 -0.28 9.52
C GLY A 145 8.41 0.90 9.71
N ARG A 146 9.48 0.74 10.51
CA ARG A 146 10.54 1.76 10.67
C ARG A 146 11.41 1.94 9.41
N MET A 147 11.37 0.98 8.49
CA MET A 147 12.09 0.97 7.21
C MET A 147 11.13 1.03 6.01
N ALA A 148 9.97 1.70 6.15
CA ALA A 148 8.93 1.70 5.13
C ALA A 148 9.40 2.20 3.75
N LEU A 149 10.19 3.28 3.69
CA LEU A 149 10.71 3.83 2.42
C LEU A 149 11.77 2.90 1.80
N THR A 150 12.69 2.39 2.61
CA THR A 150 13.68 1.40 2.17
C THR A 150 12.99 0.15 1.62
N ASN A 151 12.01 -0.40 2.35
CA ASN A 151 11.28 -1.61 1.97
C ASN A 151 10.40 -1.39 0.73
N TYR A 152 9.85 -0.19 0.55
CA TYR A 152 9.10 0.18 -0.66
C TYR A 152 9.99 0.18 -1.92
N ILE A 153 11.17 0.81 -1.84
CA ILE A 153 12.12 0.82 -2.96
C ILE A 153 12.70 -0.58 -3.19
N MET A 154 13.01 -1.32 -2.13
CA MET A 154 13.46 -2.70 -2.24
C MET A 154 12.41 -3.59 -2.92
N HIS A 155 11.12 -3.45 -2.58
CA HIS A 155 10.04 -4.16 -3.29
C HIS A 155 10.05 -3.83 -4.79
N SER A 156 10.16 -2.55 -5.12
CA SER A 156 10.19 -2.11 -6.52
C SER A 156 11.36 -2.77 -7.25
N ILE A 157 12.57 -2.71 -6.70
CA ILE A 157 13.77 -3.32 -7.30
C ILE A 157 13.61 -4.84 -7.44
N VAL A 158 13.17 -5.53 -6.40
CA VAL A 158 12.99 -7.00 -6.42
C VAL A 158 11.96 -7.39 -7.47
N LEU A 159 10.79 -6.76 -7.47
CA LEU A 159 9.70 -7.13 -8.36
C LEU A 159 10.02 -6.77 -9.82
N THR A 160 10.61 -5.61 -10.09
CA THR A 160 11.00 -5.30 -11.48
C THR A 160 12.16 -6.19 -11.94
N SER A 161 13.06 -6.60 -11.05
CA SER A 161 14.12 -7.57 -11.40
C SER A 161 13.58 -8.97 -11.68
N ILE A 162 12.52 -9.41 -10.98
CA ILE A 162 11.90 -10.72 -11.24
C ILE A 162 11.06 -10.68 -12.52
N PHE A 163 10.20 -9.67 -12.67
CA PHE A 163 9.17 -9.69 -13.69
C PHE A 163 9.59 -9.03 -15.00
N TYR A 164 10.39 -7.95 -14.98
CA TYR A 164 10.65 -7.22 -16.23
C TYR A 164 11.71 -7.92 -17.08
N GLY A 165 11.55 -7.82 -18.39
CA GLY A 165 12.38 -8.44 -19.43
C GLY A 165 13.85 -8.11 -19.36
N TYR A 166 14.21 -6.94 -18.83
CA TYR A 166 15.61 -6.54 -18.68
C TYR A 166 16.38 -7.39 -17.65
N ALA A 167 15.68 -8.19 -16.84
CA ALA A 167 16.26 -9.06 -15.82
C ALA A 167 15.64 -10.47 -15.87
N GLY A 168 14.67 -10.77 -15.01
CA GLY A 168 14.09 -12.11 -14.87
C GLY A 168 13.05 -12.46 -15.94
N GLY A 169 12.37 -11.47 -16.54
CA GLY A 169 11.46 -11.70 -17.67
C GLY A 169 10.18 -12.50 -17.36
N TYR A 170 9.80 -12.67 -16.09
CA TYR A 170 8.63 -13.47 -15.70
C TYR A 170 7.28 -12.75 -15.83
N PHE A 171 7.21 -11.62 -16.54
CA PHE A 171 5.97 -10.87 -16.73
C PHE A 171 4.91 -11.73 -17.43
N GLY A 172 3.79 -11.99 -16.75
CA GLY A 172 2.70 -12.83 -17.26
C GLY A 172 2.93 -14.35 -17.14
N GLU A 173 4.14 -14.80 -16.78
CA GLU A 173 4.52 -16.22 -16.79
C GLU A 173 4.15 -16.98 -15.50
N ILE A 174 4.11 -16.27 -14.36
CA ILE A 174 3.84 -16.90 -13.06
C ILE A 174 2.34 -16.82 -12.75
N SER A 175 1.69 -17.96 -12.54
CA SER A 175 0.28 -18.01 -12.14
C SER A 175 0.03 -17.45 -10.72
N ARG A 176 -1.23 -17.17 -10.38
CA ARG A 176 -1.60 -16.42 -9.16
C ARG A 176 -1.17 -17.10 -7.86
N ALA A 177 -1.26 -18.43 -7.75
CA ALA A 177 -0.94 -19.12 -6.51
C ALA A 177 0.58 -19.08 -6.18
N PRO A 178 1.50 -19.42 -7.11
CA PRO A 178 2.93 -19.20 -6.90
C PRO A 178 3.31 -17.73 -6.69
N GLN A 179 2.63 -16.78 -7.34
CA GLN A 179 2.83 -15.34 -7.08
C GLN A 179 2.57 -15.00 -5.60
N MET A 180 1.55 -15.58 -4.97
CA MET A 180 1.28 -15.36 -3.55
C MET A 180 2.41 -15.89 -2.64
N LEU A 181 2.98 -17.05 -2.98
CA LEU A 181 4.13 -17.60 -2.26
C LEU A 181 5.37 -16.70 -2.40
N LEU A 182 5.60 -16.14 -3.58
CA LEU A 182 6.67 -15.17 -3.82
C LEU A 182 6.50 -13.93 -2.94
N VAL A 183 5.28 -13.38 -2.86
CA VAL A 183 4.98 -12.23 -1.99
C VAL A 183 5.27 -12.55 -0.52
N LEU A 184 4.85 -13.72 -0.03
CA LEU A 184 5.15 -14.16 1.33
C LEU A 184 6.66 -14.28 1.57
N ALA A 185 7.40 -14.85 0.62
CA ALA A 185 8.86 -14.96 0.71
C ALA A 185 9.53 -13.58 0.79
N ILE A 186 9.10 -12.61 -0.03
CA ILE A 186 9.63 -11.24 -0.02
C ILE A 186 9.33 -10.55 1.31
N ILE A 187 8.11 -10.67 1.83
CA ILE A 187 7.72 -10.07 3.12
C ILE A 187 8.54 -10.66 4.27
N ILE A 188 8.71 -12.00 4.31
CA ILE A 188 9.53 -12.66 5.33
C ILE A 188 10.98 -12.20 5.24
N PHE A 189 11.55 -12.16 4.03
CA PHE A 189 12.90 -11.66 3.81
C PHE A 189 13.06 -10.22 4.31
N GLN A 190 12.16 -9.31 3.94
CA GLN A 190 12.21 -7.91 4.36
C GLN A 190 12.02 -7.73 5.87
N LEU A 191 11.17 -8.55 6.49
CA LEU A 191 11.00 -8.56 7.95
C LEU A 191 12.32 -8.91 8.65
N LEU A 192 12.98 -9.99 8.21
CA LEU A 192 14.25 -10.44 8.77
C LEU A 192 15.37 -9.43 8.49
N PHE A 193 15.45 -8.94 7.26
CA PHE A 193 16.41 -7.91 6.87
C PHE A 193 16.24 -6.64 7.70
N SER A 194 15.01 -6.13 7.86
CA SER A 194 14.75 -4.91 8.62
C SER A 194 15.11 -5.06 10.10
N ARG A 195 14.85 -6.25 10.68
CA ARG A 195 15.26 -6.60 12.05
C ARG A 195 16.77 -6.61 12.21
N TRP A 196 17.46 -7.33 11.33
CA TRP A 196 18.91 -7.42 11.34
C TRP A 196 19.53 -6.03 11.16
N TRP A 197 19.06 -5.24 10.21
CA TRP A 197 19.56 -3.90 9.95
C TRP A 197 19.39 -2.97 11.16
N LEU A 198 18.18 -2.89 11.71
CA LEU A 198 17.90 -2.00 12.84
C LEU A 198 18.50 -2.48 14.17
N SER A 199 19.09 -3.68 14.22
CA SER A 199 19.92 -4.09 15.35
C SER A 199 21.23 -3.28 15.44
N SER A 200 21.71 -2.77 14.30
CA SER A 200 22.99 -2.05 14.20
C SER A 200 22.81 -0.56 13.85
N TYR A 201 21.69 -0.21 13.21
CA TYR A 201 21.44 1.13 12.66
C TYR A 201 20.16 1.77 13.20
N ALA A 202 20.17 3.09 13.38
CA ALA A 202 19.04 3.85 13.92
C ALA A 202 17.90 4.03 12.89
N PHE A 203 18.22 3.98 11.61
CA PHE A 203 17.30 4.22 10.50
C PHE A 203 17.58 3.24 9.35
N GLY A 204 16.58 3.00 8.50
CA GLY A 204 16.86 2.40 7.19
C GLY A 204 17.69 3.34 6.32
N PRO A 205 18.41 2.82 5.30
CA PRO A 205 19.27 3.61 4.43
C PRO A 205 18.56 4.81 3.80
N LEU A 206 17.37 4.60 3.24
CA LEU A 206 16.64 5.66 2.53
C LEU A 206 15.96 6.63 3.49
N GLU A 207 15.51 6.15 4.64
CA GLU A 207 14.99 7.01 5.71
C GLU A 207 16.08 7.93 6.27
N TRP A 208 17.31 7.41 6.42
CA TRP A 208 18.47 8.20 6.83
C TRP A 208 18.81 9.26 5.80
N LEU A 209 18.88 8.88 4.51
CA LEU A 209 19.13 9.81 3.42
C LEU A 209 18.07 10.92 3.38
N TRP A 210 16.79 10.53 3.45
CA TRP A 210 15.68 11.47 3.48
C TRP A 210 15.79 12.46 4.64
N ARG A 211 16.06 11.98 5.86
CA ARG A 211 16.25 12.86 7.04
C ARG A 211 17.43 13.81 6.88
N CYS A 212 18.55 13.32 6.32
CA CYS A 212 19.72 14.16 6.09
C CYS A 212 19.41 15.29 5.10
N LEU A 213 18.65 15.00 4.03
CA LEU A 213 18.21 15.98 3.04
C LEU A 213 17.19 16.96 3.62
N SER A 214 16.17 16.48 4.34
CA SER A 214 15.13 17.34 4.93
C SER A 214 15.69 18.32 5.97
N TYR A 215 16.59 17.86 6.84
CA TYR A 215 17.21 18.70 7.86
C TYR A 215 18.50 19.38 7.39
N LYS A 216 18.95 19.11 6.15
CA LYS A 216 20.22 19.59 5.58
C LYS A 216 21.43 19.36 6.49
N LYS A 217 21.42 18.26 7.26
CA LYS A 217 22.44 17.90 8.25
C LYS A 217 22.61 16.39 8.30
N LEU A 218 23.87 15.93 8.26
CA LEU A 218 24.20 14.52 8.42
C LEU A 218 23.78 14.02 9.81
N GLN A 219 22.91 13.02 9.83
CA GLN A 219 22.43 12.38 11.05
C GLN A 219 23.33 11.20 11.42
N PRO A 220 23.55 10.90 12.72
CA PRO A 220 24.26 9.70 13.12
C PRO A 220 23.44 8.45 12.73
N MET A 221 24.09 7.51 12.06
CA MET A 221 23.42 6.33 11.48
C MET A 221 23.49 5.09 12.39
N ARG A 222 24.59 4.91 13.13
CA ARG A 222 24.79 3.78 14.03
C ARG A 222 24.26 4.08 15.42
N ILE A 223 23.64 3.08 16.03
CA ILE A 223 23.30 3.11 17.45
C ILE A 223 24.61 2.87 18.21
N LYS A 224 24.99 3.78 19.11
CA LYS A 224 26.15 3.57 20.00
C LYS A 224 25.86 2.47 21.01
#